data_AF-M4QHL4-F1
#
_entry.id   AF-M4QHL4-F1
#
_cell.length_a   1.000
_cell.length_b   1.000
_cell.length_c   1.000
_cell.angle_alpha   90.00
_cell.angle_beta   90.00
_cell.angle_gamma   90.00
#
_symmetry.space_group_name_H-M   'P 1'
#
loop_
_entity.id
_entity.type
_entity.pdbx_description
1 polymer ?
#
loop_
_entity_poly.entity_id
_entity_poly.type
_entity_poly.pdbx_seq_one_letter_code
_entity_poly.pdbx_strand_id
1 'polypeptide(L)'
;ELLHRLERHDVLVDLAASVEEDCKKYLKRKQQQADQPLQVPAVDSSVPKTSELMGITTRDDPYGNGTELFDAFICYCQKDLQFVQEMIRELEQTEFKLKLCVFDRDVLPGTCVWSISGELIERRCRRMVVVISDDYLESDECDFQ
;
A
#
# COMPACT_ATOMS: atom_id res chain seq x y z
N GLU A 1 -23.66 2.45 29.05
CA GLU A 1 -23.77 1.45 30.14
C GLU A 1 -22.46 0.76 30.53
N LEU A 2 -21.57 0.41 29.58
CA LEU A 2 -20.33 -0.31 29.89
C LEU A 2 -19.45 0.36 30.96
N LEU A 3 -19.14 1.66 30.81
CA LEU A 3 -18.30 2.40 31.76
C LEU A 3 -18.92 2.51 33.16
N HIS A 4 -20.25 2.57 33.23
CA HIS A 4 -20.98 2.62 34.50
C HIS A 4 -20.95 1.26 35.23
N ARG A 5 -20.99 0.13 34.50
CA ARG A 5 -20.82 -1.21 35.08
C ARG A 5 -19.37 -1.48 35.52
N LEU A 6 -18.41 -0.79 34.93
CA LEU A 6 -16.99 -0.86 35.31
C LEU A 6 -16.65 0.16 36.41
N GLU A 7 -17.65 0.89 36.92
CA GLU A 7 -17.52 1.92 37.97
C GLU A 7 -16.56 3.07 37.60
N ARG A 8 -16.26 3.25 36.31
CA ARG A 8 -15.37 4.31 35.78
C ARG A 8 -16.12 5.62 35.57
N HIS A 9 -16.61 6.20 36.67
CA HIS A 9 -17.34 7.46 36.67
C HIS A 9 -16.43 8.67 36.40
N ASP A 10 -15.15 8.57 36.78
CA ASP A 10 -14.10 9.55 36.51
C ASP A 10 -13.95 9.81 35.00
N VAL A 11 -13.86 8.74 34.21
CA VAL A 11 -13.73 8.82 32.75
C VAL A 11 -14.93 9.54 32.12
N LEU A 12 -16.13 9.32 32.65
CA LEU A 12 -17.33 9.99 32.16
C LEU A 12 -17.33 11.48 32.49
N VAL A 13 -16.88 11.86 33.69
CA VAL A 13 -16.80 13.26 34.12
C VAL A 13 -15.72 14.01 33.33
N ASP A 14 -14.53 13.42 33.20
CA ASP A 14 -13.39 14.04 32.53
C ASP A 14 -13.63 14.22 31.02
N LEU A 15 -14.28 13.25 30.38
CA LEU A 15 -14.52 13.28 28.93
C LEU A 15 -15.83 13.96 28.54
N ALA A 16 -16.78 14.17 29.45
CA ALA A 16 -18.10 14.70 29.11
C ALA A 16 -18.03 16.00 28.30
N ALA A 17 -17.21 16.95 28.75
CA ALA A 17 -17.06 18.25 28.09
C ALA A 17 -16.46 18.12 26.68
N SER A 18 -15.42 17.29 26.52
CA SER A 18 -14.76 17.07 25.23
C SER A 18 -15.70 16.36 24.25
N VAL A 19 -16.42 15.34 24.72
CA VAL A 19 -17.39 14.59 23.90
C VAL A 19 -18.53 15.50 23.46
N GLU A 20 -19.05 16.36 24.36
CA GLU A 20 -20.09 17.32 24.01
C GLU A 20 -19.61 18.35 22.97
N GLU A 21 -18.38 18.85 23.11
CA GLU A 21 -17.78 19.78 22.15
C GLU A 21 -17.60 19.13 20.76
N ASP A 22 -17.13 17.89 20.72
CA ASP A 22 -16.98 17.13 19.47
C ASP A 22 -18.32 16.84 18.81
N CYS A 23 -19.36 16.52 19.60
CA CYS A 23 -20.72 16.35 19.09
C CYS A 23 -21.24 17.64 18.45
N LYS A 24 -21.03 18.80 19.11
CA LYS A 24 -21.41 20.11 18.56
C LYS A 24 -20.66 20.43 17.27
N LYS A 25 -19.34 20.16 17.22
CA LYS A 25 -18.52 20.33 16.02
C LYS A 25 -19.01 19.45 14.86
N TYR A 26 -19.31 18.18 15.14
CA TYR A 26 -19.83 17.25 14.14
C TYR A 26 -21.18 17.69 13.58
N LEU A 27 -22.13 18.07 14.44
CA LEU A 27 -23.45 18.55 14.01
C LEU A 27 -23.34 19.83 13.17
N LYS A 28 -22.47 20.76 13.56
CA LYS A 28 -22.20 21.98 12.78
C LYS A 28 -21.59 21.67 11.41
N ARG A 29 -20.63 20.74 11.33
CA ARG A 29 -20.06 20.27 10.06
C ARG A 29 -21.12 19.59 9.19
N LYS A 30 -21.98 18.75 9.78
CA LYS A 30 -23.06 18.06 9.07
C LYS A 30 -24.09 19.02 8.50
N GLN A 31 -24.45 20.09 9.22
CA GLN A 31 -25.31 21.16 8.70
C GLN A 31 -24.63 21.94 7.57
N GLN A 32 -23.36 22.30 7.73
CA GLN A 32 -22.59 23.01 6.70
C GLN A 32 -22.38 22.18 5.42
N GLN A 33 -22.26 20.85 5.56
CA GLN A 33 -22.13 19.92 4.44
C GLN A 33 -23.45 19.67 3.70
N ALA A 34 -24.61 19.89 4.33
CA ALA A 34 -25.90 19.76 3.66
C ALA A 34 -26.12 20.83 2.57
N ASP A 35 -25.46 21.98 2.70
CA ASP A 35 -25.55 23.12 1.76
C ASP A 35 -24.36 23.19 0.77
N GLN A 36 -23.36 22.30 0.89
CA GLN A 36 -22.23 22.22 -0.04
C GLN A 36 -22.52 21.23 -1.16
N PRO A 37 -22.00 21.44 -2.40
CA PRO A 37 -22.05 20.41 -3.42
C PRO A 37 -21.44 19.13 -2.89
N LEU A 38 -22.00 17.98 -3.29
CA LEU A 38 -21.55 16.62 -2.96
C LEU A 38 -20.12 16.37 -3.46
N GLN A 39 -19.14 17.04 -2.87
CA GLN A 39 -17.74 16.74 -3.04
C GLN A 39 -17.44 15.61 -2.07
N VAL A 40 -17.02 14.47 -2.62
CA VAL A 40 -16.58 13.33 -1.80
C VAL A 40 -15.54 13.82 -0.78
N PRO A 41 -15.58 13.33 0.48
CA PRO A 41 -14.59 13.67 1.49
C PRO A 41 -13.20 13.57 0.89
N ALA A 42 -12.33 14.54 1.21
CA ALA A 42 -10.99 14.70 0.65
C ALA A 42 -10.38 13.36 0.22
N VAL A 43 -9.90 13.32 -1.02
CA VAL A 43 -9.10 12.22 -1.53
C VAL A 43 -7.78 12.29 -0.78
N ASP A 44 -7.80 11.76 0.43
CA ASP A 44 -6.61 11.49 1.21
C ASP A 44 -5.81 10.46 0.43
N SER A 45 -4.61 10.83 0.00
CA SER A 45 -3.66 9.96 -0.69
C SER A 45 -3.21 8.76 0.16
N SER A 46 -3.52 8.76 1.46
CA SER A 46 -3.05 7.77 2.44
C SER A 46 -4.09 6.73 2.84
N VAL A 47 -5.35 6.85 2.42
CA VAL A 47 -6.35 5.80 2.66
C VAL A 47 -6.93 5.33 1.32
N PRO A 48 -6.53 4.13 0.84
CA PRO A 48 -7.04 3.60 -0.41
C PRO A 48 -8.57 3.45 -0.34
N LYS A 49 -9.29 4.21 -1.17
CA LYS A 49 -10.76 4.09 -1.33
C LYS A 49 -11.16 3.15 -2.48
N THR A 50 -10.19 2.70 -3.27
CA THR A 50 -10.34 1.59 -4.21
C THR A 50 -10.09 0.29 -3.47
N SER A 51 -10.87 -0.75 -3.76
CA SER A 51 -10.60 -2.11 -3.30
C SER A 51 -9.10 -2.39 -3.52
N GLU A 52 -8.34 -2.52 -2.44
CA GLU A 52 -6.88 -2.25 -2.36
C GLU A 52 -6.02 -3.03 -3.38
N LEU A 53 -6.59 -4.05 -4.01
CA LEU A 53 -5.87 -5.05 -4.81
C LEU A 53 -6.02 -4.90 -6.33
N MET A 54 -6.69 -3.85 -6.83
CA MET A 54 -7.00 -3.72 -8.26
C MET A 54 -5.98 -2.86 -9.01
N GLY A 55 -5.30 -3.44 -9.99
CA GLY A 55 -4.42 -2.69 -10.91
C GLY A 55 -3.07 -2.33 -10.30
N ILE A 56 -2.47 -3.24 -9.55
CA ILE A 56 -1.09 -3.07 -9.05
C ILE A 56 -0.11 -3.33 -10.19
N THR A 57 -0.39 -4.38 -10.98
CA THR A 57 0.46 -4.74 -12.11
C THR A 57 -0.20 -4.49 -13.46
N THR A 58 0.63 -4.38 -14.49
CA THR A 58 0.19 -4.12 -15.87
C THR A 58 -0.72 -5.22 -16.45
N ARG A 59 -0.71 -6.43 -15.88
CA ARG A 59 -1.53 -7.56 -16.34
C ARG A 59 -2.63 -7.96 -15.37
N ASP A 60 -2.89 -7.18 -14.33
CA ASP A 60 -4.07 -7.38 -13.49
C ASP A 60 -5.36 -7.20 -14.31
N ASP A 61 -6.37 -8.03 -14.04
CA ASP A 61 -7.68 -7.88 -14.69
C ASP A 61 -8.38 -6.60 -14.15
N PRO A 62 -8.76 -5.65 -15.02
CA PRO A 62 -9.47 -4.44 -14.61
C PRO A 62 -10.86 -4.71 -14.01
N TYR A 63 -11.37 -5.94 -14.07
CA TYR A 63 -12.60 -6.40 -13.41
C TYR A 63 -12.34 -7.30 -12.19
N GLY A 64 -11.08 -7.58 -11.86
CA GLY A 64 -10.67 -8.23 -10.61
C GLY A 64 -10.82 -9.75 -10.59
N ASN A 65 -11.09 -10.40 -11.74
CA ASN A 65 -11.19 -11.86 -11.80
C ASN A 65 -9.82 -12.56 -11.85
N GLY A 66 -8.74 -11.82 -12.09
CA GLY A 66 -7.38 -12.35 -12.21
C GLY A 66 -6.37 -11.44 -11.53
N THR A 67 -5.81 -11.95 -10.43
CA THR A 67 -4.67 -11.36 -9.70
C THR A 67 -3.38 -11.90 -10.30
N GLU A 68 -2.52 -11.01 -10.79
CA GLU A 68 -1.21 -11.43 -11.25
C GLU A 68 -0.33 -11.87 -10.07
N LEU A 69 0.24 -13.08 -10.16
CA LEU A 69 1.16 -13.66 -9.19
C LEU A 69 2.56 -13.84 -9.80
N PHE A 70 3.57 -13.84 -8.94
CA PHE A 70 4.99 -13.97 -9.27
C PHE A 70 5.70 -14.95 -8.34
N ASP A 71 6.76 -15.58 -8.84
CA ASP A 71 7.60 -16.51 -8.07
C ASP A 71 8.54 -15.76 -7.13
N ALA A 72 9.08 -14.63 -7.58
CA ALA A 72 9.93 -13.77 -6.78
C ALA A 72 9.82 -12.29 -7.14
N PHE A 73 9.94 -11.43 -6.13
CA PHE A 73 10.15 -9.99 -6.27
C PHE A 73 11.65 -9.68 -6.28
N ILE A 74 12.11 -8.88 -7.24
CA ILE A 74 13.52 -8.48 -7.34
C ILE A 74 13.69 -7.06 -6.81
N CYS A 75 14.46 -6.90 -5.73
CA CYS A 75 14.89 -5.60 -5.21
C CYS A 75 16.34 -5.34 -5.61
N TYR A 76 16.59 -4.19 -6.23
CA TYR A 76 17.89 -3.79 -6.78
C TYR A 76 18.01 -2.26 -6.83
N CYS A 77 19.23 -1.73 -6.91
CA CYS A 77 19.44 -0.30 -7.16
C CYS A 77 19.47 -0.02 -8.67
N GLN A 78 19.08 1.19 -9.11
CA GLN A 78 19.06 1.54 -10.54
C GLN A 78 20.40 1.30 -11.28
N LYS A 79 21.54 1.41 -10.57
CA LYS A 79 22.86 1.17 -11.17
C LYS A 79 23.09 -0.31 -11.52
N ASP A 80 22.44 -1.23 -10.81
CA ASP A 80 22.51 -2.68 -11.04
C ASP A 80 21.54 -3.18 -12.12
N LEU A 81 20.80 -2.28 -12.78
CA LEU A 81 19.78 -2.63 -13.76
C LEU A 81 20.31 -3.57 -14.86
N GLN A 82 21.54 -3.35 -15.35
CA GLN A 82 22.13 -4.20 -16.39
C GLN A 82 22.32 -5.64 -15.91
N PHE A 83 22.83 -5.82 -14.70
CA PHE A 83 23.00 -7.13 -14.09
C PHE A 83 21.65 -7.82 -13.88
N VAL A 84 20.66 -7.09 -13.38
CA VAL A 84 19.30 -7.60 -13.14
C VAL A 84 18.63 -8.03 -14.44
N GLN A 85 18.82 -7.28 -15.53
CA GLN A 85 18.30 -7.65 -16.85
C GLN A 85 18.90 -8.97 -17.37
N GLU A 86 20.21 -9.18 -17.19
CA GLU A 86 20.85 -10.45 -17.53
C GLU A 86 20.30 -11.58 -16.67
N MET A 87 20.18 -11.37 -15.36
CA MET A 87 19.60 -12.35 -14.43
C MET A 87 18.17 -12.74 -14.83
N ILE A 88 17.31 -11.76 -15.13
CA ILE A 88 15.93 -12.00 -15.58
C ILE A 88 15.93 -12.82 -16.86
N ARG A 89 16.80 -12.49 -17.83
CA ARG A 89 16.88 -13.22 -19.08
C ARG A 89 17.19 -14.70 -18.84
N GLU A 90 18.17 -14.99 -18.00
CA GLU A 90 18.56 -16.38 -17.72
C GLU A 90 17.49 -17.11 -16.87
N LEU A 91 16.80 -16.43 -15.95
CA LEU A 91 15.79 -17.07 -15.09
C LEU A 91 14.42 -17.25 -15.75
N GLU A 92 14.00 -16.31 -16.62
CA GLU A 92 12.72 -16.39 -17.34
C GLU A 92 12.82 -17.28 -18.61
N GLN A 93 13.99 -17.37 -19.26
CA GLN A 93 14.17 -18.10 -20.53
C GLN A 93 14.66 -19.56 -20.37
N THR A 94 14.94 -20.02 -19.15
CA THR A 94 15.32 -21.41 -18.87
C THR A 94 14.10 -22.34 -18.77
N GLU A 95 14.35 -23.66 -18.67
CA GLU A 95 13.30 -24.68 -18.59
C GLU A 95 12.33 -24.49 -17.41
N PHE A 96 12.76 -23.78 -16.36
CA PHE A 96 11.95 -23.54 -15.15
C PHE A 96 10.88 -22.46 -15.34
N LYS A 97 11.01 -21.59 -16.36
CA LYS A 97 10.05 -20.51 -16.71
C LYS A 97 9.54 -19.73 -15.48
N LEU A 98 10.48 -19.30 -14.63
CA LEU A 98 10.14 -18.53 -13.43
C LEU A 98 9.53 -17.20 -13.84
N LYS A 99 8.54 -16.73 -13.10
CA LYS A 99 7.91 -15.44 -13.32
C LYS A 99 8.39 -14.45 -12.27
N LEU A 100 9.23 -13.50 -12.68
CA LEU A 100 9.83 -12.52 -11.78
C LEU A 100 9.06 -11.20 -11.84
N CYS A 101 8.92 -10.55 -10.69
CA CYS A 101 8.35 -9.21 -10.57
C CYS A 101 9.47 -8.19 -10.48
N VAL A 102 9.49 -7.24 -11.41
CA VAL A 102 10.44 -6.13 -11.44
C VAL A 102 9.64 -4.84 -11.31
N PHE A 103 9.99 -4.02 -10.32
CA PHE A 103 9.24 -2.80 -10.00
C PHE A 103 9.06 -1.89 -11.23
N ASP A 104 10.14 -1.60 -11.96
CA ASP A 104 10.12 -0.69 -13.12
C ASP A 104 9.36 -1.24 -14.35
N ARG A 105 9.06 -2.54 -14.40
CA ARG A 105 8.44 -3.20 -15.56
C ARG A 105 6.99 -3.57 -15.30
N ASP A 106 6.75 -4.20 -14.15
CA ASP A 106 5.52 -4.93 -13.90
C ASP A 106 4.52 -4.10 -13.09
N VAL A 107 4.99 -3.10 -12.34
CA VAL A 107 4.14 -2.22 -11.52
C VAL A 107 3.64 -1.03 -12.32
N LEU A 108 2.34 -0.71 -12.20
CA LEU A 108 1.76 0.44 -12.87
C LEU A 108 2.22 1.75 -12.21
N PRO A 109 2.68 2.76 -12.98
CA PRO A 109 3.13 4.04 -12.42
C PRO A 109 1.94 4.88 -11.91
N GLY A 110 2.18 5.69 -10.88
CA GLY A 110 1.19 6.62 -10.30
C GLY A 110 0.55 6.16 -9.00
N THR A 111 0.97 5.00 -8.50
CA THR A 111 0.54 4.40 -7.25
C THR A 111 1.65 4.49 -6.20
N CYS A 112 1.28 4.44 -4.91
CA CYS A 112 2.24 4.61 -3.81
C CYS A 112 3.23 3.43 -3.77
N VAL A 113 4.50 3.71 -4.09
CA VAL A 113 5.63 2.76 -4.13
C VAL A 113 5.67 1.89 -2.88
N TRP A 114 5.57 2.51 -1.70
CA TRP A 114 5.70 1.84 -0.41
C TRP A 114 4.55 0.88 -0.11
N SER A 115 3.31 1.32 -0.36
CA SER A 115 2.12 0.51 -0.12
C SER A 115 2.07 -0.70 -1.05
N ILE A 116 2.44 -0.50 -2.32
CA ILE A 116 2.45 -1.58 -3.31
C ILE A 116 3.52 -2.59 -3.03
N SER A 117 4.74 -2.15 -2.76
CA SER A 117 5.84 -3.09 -2.63
C SER A 117 5.64 -3.98 -1.39
N GLY A 118 5.07 -3.45 -0.30
CA GLY A 118 4.59 -4.27 0.82
C GLY A 118 3.54 -5.31 0.40
N GLU A 119 2.55 -4.91 -0.41
CA GLU A 119 1.52 -5.82 -0.91
C GLU A 119 2.04 -6.86 -1.92
N LEU A 120 2.99 -6.49 -2.77
CA LEU A 120 3.64 -7.39 -3.70
C LEU A 120 4.38 -8.50 -2.96
N ILE A 121 5.09 -8.14 -1.87
CA ILE A 121 5.84 -9.09 -1.04
C ILE A 121 4.88 -9.98 -0.25
N GLU A 122 3.83 -9.41 0.34
CA GLU A 122 2.92 -10.17 1.20
C GLU A 122 1.98 -11.08 0.40
N ARG A 123 1.47 -10.61 -0.75
CA ARG A 123 0.31 -11.24 -1.40
C ARG A 123 0.53 -11.68 -2.84
N ARG A 124 1.51 -11.11 -3.55
CA ARG A 124 1.70 -11.40 -4.98
C ARG A 124 2.96 -12.22 -5.29
N CYS A 125 3.97 -12.20 -4.41
CA CYS A 125 5.26 -12.86 -4.61
C CYS A 125 5.49 -13.93 -3.55
N ARG A 126 6.04 -15.08 -3.95
CA ARG A 126 6.34 -16.19 -3.02
C ARG A 126 7.66 -16.00 -2.29
N ARG A 127 8.60 -15.27 -2.90
CA ARG A 127 9.95 -15.02 -2.40
C ARG A 127 10.39 -13.60 -2.75
N MET A 128 11.36 -13.09 -2.01
CA MET A 128 12.08 -11.87 -2.36
C MET A 128 13.53 -12.22 -2.65
N VAL A 129 14.07 -11.67 -3.73
CA VAL A 129 15.49 -11.73 -4.10
C VAL A 129 16.02 -10.31 -4.04
N VAL A 130 17.04 -10.09 -3.21
CA VAL A 130 17.69 -8.79 -3.07
C VAL A 130 19.09 -8.85 -3.68
N VAL A 131 19.37 -7.91 -4.58
CA VAL A 131 20.70 -7.73 -5.19
C VAL A 131 21.46 -6.73 -4.35
N ILE A 132 22.44 -7.21 -3.60
CA ILE A 132 23.28 -6.38 -2.73
C ILE A 132 24.55 -6.00 -3.48
N SER A 133 24.71 -4.71 -3.77
CA SER A 133 25.92 -4.08 -4.30
C SER A 133 26.41 -2.97 -3.36
N ASP A 134 27.63 -2.48 -3.58
CA ASP A 134 28.16 -1.33 -2.80
C ASP A 134 27.27 -0.09 -2.99
N ASP A 135 26.71 0.08 -4.19
CA ASP A 135 25.77 1.15 -4.52
C ASP A 135 24.38 0.95 -3.89
N TYR A 136 23.96 -0.30 -3.68
CA TYR A 136 22.70 -0.64 -3.04
C TYR A 136 22.67 -0.19 -1.57
N LEU A 137 23.79 -0.31 -0.85
CA LEU A 137 23.88 0.06 0.56
C LEU A 137 23.75 1.57 0.82
N GLU A 138 23.96 2.39 -0.21
CA GLU A 138 23.88 3.85 -0.13
C GLU A 138 22.56 4.41 -0.68
N SER A 139 21.68 3.56 -1.22
CA SER A 139 20.49 4.00 -1.95
C SER A 139 19.20 3.84 -1.13
N ASP A 140 18.18 4.64 -1.48
CA ASP A 140 16.86 4.63 -0.81
C ASP A 140 16.12 3.28 -0.99
N GLU A 141 16.57 2.43 -1.94
CA GLU A 141 16.08 1.06 -2.11
C GLU A 141 16.59 0.10 -1.01
N CYS A 142 17.61 0.49 -0.23
CA CYS A 142 18.09 -0.25 0.94
C CYS A 142 17.11 -0.17 2.11
N ASP A 143 16.34 0.92 2.22
CA ASP A 143 15.30 1.09 3.26
C ASP A 143 14.09 0.16 3.01
N PHE A 144 14.09 -0.57 1.89
CA PHE A 144 13.04 -1.51 1.51
C PHE A 144 13.25 -2.96 2.01
N GLN A 145 14.43 -3.30 2.55
CA GLN A 145 14.71 -4.62 3.15
C GLN A 145 14.19 -4.76 4.57
#